data_AF-A0A838IEI2-F1
#
_entry.id   AF-A0A838IEI2-F1
#
_cell.length_a   1.000
_cell.length_b   1.000
_cell.length_c   1.000
_cell.angle_alpha   90.00
_cell.angle_beta   90.00
_cell.angle_gamma   90.00
#
_symmetry.space_group_name_H-M   'P 1'
#
loop_
_entity.id
_entity.type
_entity.pdbx_description
1 polymer ?
#
loop_
_entity_poly.entity_id
_entity_poly.type
_entity_poly.pdbx_seq_one_letter_code
_entity_poly.pdbx_strand_id
1 'polypeptide(L)'
;MNKMRLLASVLALGVGFTAVIDDAEAARRTSLAGNRLILDRTDTQIFPQLVLDYTNLLALDYGAAAGSGSGLGILGSETMAFGLGLYRGDVLDYNLFPHELGHPYLGGPDNLLGGAFPAPHTILDLMFGLDLGAGLLGVRLAFGNGGNSLTPADPDIGSSESSQTFVRTDLGFSLRGNFRLDMALHLIFNGASVTAGDPVFDGSVFELGLTARAFMPLAAGVDLGILGDVVFDTARVTNYGGLPSEDFDTTANSFGLLAGAGPVYTIDGVTTLAGYAVLGVLTTSGVPNTEADDNAYTEYSTSSIIIPGFHVAADIYLTEWLYFRSGMQYMFARNSRSDLVPPDGNTQQTTSRVSDFGWRAGLGLQLGNFALDGALQHGFLTAGPNFLGGQSPGLFSSVAASYRF
;
A
#
# COMPACT_ATOMS: atom_id res chain seq x y z
N MET A 1 -30.09 -18.02 -21.29
CA MET A 1 -28.97 -17.42 -22.06
C MET A 1 -28.63 -15.97 -21.69
N ASN A 2 -29.53 -15.12 -21.17
CA ASN A 2 -29.17 -13.72 -20.86
C ASN A 2 -28.44 -13.51 -19.51
N LYS A 3 -28.73 -14.28 -18.45
CA LYS A 3 -28.08 -14.11 -17.12
C LYS A 3 -26.54 -14.23 -17.17
N MET A 4 -26.02 -15.16 -17.99
CA MET A 4 -24.58 -15.43 -18.12
C MET A 4 -23.78 -14.29 -18.78
N ARG A 5 -24.45 -13.37 -19.50
CA ARG A 5 -23.79 -12.18 -20.06
C ARG A 5 -23.63 -11.06 -19.03
N LEU A 6 -24.53 -10.96 -18.04
CA LEU A 6 -24.46 -9.92 -17.01
C LEU A 6 -23.24 -10.15 -16.10
N LEU A 7 -23.04 -11.40 -15.65
CA LEU A 7 -21.86 -11.79 -14.85
C LEU A 7 -20.54 -11.57 -15.62
N ALA A 8 -20.53 -11.88 -16.93
CA ALA A 8 -19.37 -11.66 -17.78
C ALA A 8 -19.09 -10.16 -18.05
N SER A 9 -20.11 -9.28 -18.01
CA SER A 9 -19.93 -7.84 -18.18
C SER A 9 -19.28 -7.17 -16.97
N VAL A 10 -19.55 -7.66 -15.74
CA VAL A 10 -18.89 -7.16 -14.52
C VAL A 10 -17.43 -7.61 -14.46
N LEU A 11 -17.11 -8.84 -14.86
CA LEU A 11 -15.70 -9.30 -14.95
C LEU A 11 -14.92 -8.67 -16.12
N ALA A 12 -15.56 -8.26 -17.21
CA ALA A 12 -14.86 -7.78 -18.42
C ALA A 12 -14.33 -6.33 -18.33
N LEU A 13 -14.63 -5.59 -17.26
CA LEU A 13 -14.07 -4.26 -17.00
C LEU A 13 -12.69 -4.31 -16.28
N GLY A 14 -12.29 -5.47 -15.76
CA GLY A 14 -11.06 -5.65 -14.96
C GLY A 14 -9.76 -5.88 -15.74
N VAL A 15 -9.67 -5.54 -17.03
CA VAL A 15 -8.42 -5.63 -17.82
C VAL A 15 -8.13 -4.33 -18.58
N GLY A 16 -8.26 -3.20 -17.87
CA GLY A 16 -7.57 -1.98 -18.24
C GLY A 16 -6.11 -2.06 -17.76
N PHE A 17 -5.16 -1.60 -18.55
CA PHE A 17 -3.80 -1.33 -18.06
C PHE A 17 -3.92 -0.30 -16.92
N THR A 18 -3.65 -0.73 -15.68
CA THR A 18 -3.46 0.20 -14.58
C THR A 18 -2.18 0.98 -14.84
N ALA A 19 -2.34 2.21 -15.34
CA ALA A 19 -1.33 3.22 -15.11
C ALA A 19 -1.23 3.36 -13.58
N VAL A 20 -0.14 2.87 -13.00
CA VAL A 20 0.12 3.04 -11.56
C VAL A 20 0.11 4.53 -11.30
N ILE A 21 -0.92 4.99 -10.61
CA ILE A 21 -0.98 6.34 -10.10
C ILE A 21 0.02 6.34 -8.94
N ASP A 22 1.18 6.96 -9.14
CA ASP A 22 2.14 7.18 -8.05
C ASP A 22 1.41 8.05 -6.99
N ASP A 23 0.92 7.39 -5.94
CA ASP A 23 0.16 7.98 -4.82
C ASP A 23 1.04 8.86 -3.91
N ALA A 24 0.47 9.37 -2.81
CA ALA A 24 1.07 10.35 -1.90
C ALA A 24 2.23 9.83 -1.02
N GLU A 25 3.20 9.15 -1.62
CA GLU A 25 4.41 8.69 -0.94
C GLU A 25 5.57 9.70 -1.04
N ALA A 26 6.40 9.77 0.00
CA ALA A 26 7.61 10.60 -0.02
C ALA A 26 8.57 10.16 -1.13
N ALA A 27 8.97 11.11 -1.97
CA ALA A 27 9.85 10.89 -3.12
C ALA A 27 11.13 10.08 -2.78
N ARG A 28 11.66 10.23 -1.56
CA ARG A 28 12.80 9.43 -1.07
C ARG A 28 12.48 7.92 -0.99
N ARG A 29 11.33 7.53 -0.42
CA ARG A 29 10.92 6.13 -0.27
C ARG A 29 10.66 5.48 -1.63
N THR A 30 9.97 6.19 -2.53
CA THR A 30 9.72 5.75 -3.91
C THR A 30 11.03 5.55 -4.69
N SER A 31 12.01 6.44 -4.51
CA SER A 31 13.35 6.33 -5.13
C SER A 31 14.15 5.11 -4.68
N LEU A 32 13.84 4.56 -3.51
CA LEU A 32 14.44 3.36 -2.92
C LEU A 32 13.64 2.09 -3.22
N ALA A 33 12.67 2.15 -4.15
CA ALA A 33 11.75 1.05 -4.47
C ALA A 33 11.14 0.40 -3.21
N GLY A 34 10.59 1.24 -2.32
CA GLY A 34 9.89 0.80 -1.11
C GLY A 34 10.75 0.16 -0.02
N ASN A 35 12.07 -0.01 -0.21
CA ASN A 35 12.93 -0.83 0.63
C ASN A 35 12.82 -0.50 2.13
N ARG A 36 12.20 -1.39 2.90
CA ARG A 36 11.84 -1.16 4.32
C ARG A 36 13.02 -1.17 5.29
N LEU A 37 14.21 -1.60 4.87
CA LEU A 37 15.40 -1.64 5.73
C LEU A 37 16.21 -0.33 5.71
N ILE A 38 15.97 0.55 4.73
CA ILE A 38 16.44 1.94 4.80
C ILE A 38 15.33 2.78 5.43
N LEU A 39 15.61 3.39 6.59
CA LEU A 39 14.64 4.16 7.38
C LEU A 39 14.20 5.44 6.64
N ASP A 40 12.93 5.81 6.72
CA ASP A 40 12.37 7.07 6.15
C ASP A 40 11.32 7.69 7.09
N ARG A 41 11.02 8.99 6.92
CA ARG A 41 9.94 9.67 7.65
C ARG A 41 8.58 9.02 7.42
N THR A 42 8.33 8.39 6.26
CA THR A 42 7.08 7.64 6.02
C THR A 42 6.94 6.41 6.89
N ASP A 43 8.01 5.94 7.54
CA ASP A 43 7.92 4.85 8.51
C ASP A 43 7.02 5.21 9.70
N THR A 44 6.73 6.50 9.97
CA THR A 44 5.77 6.91 11.01
C THR A 44 4.32 6.49 10.71
N GLN A 45 3.99 6.25 9.44
CA GLN A 45 2.68 5.72 9.02
C GLN A 45 2.54 4.22 9.34
N ILE A 46 3.66 3.51 9.45
CA ILE A 46 3.72 2.09 9.81
C ILE A 46 3.90 1.95 11.32
N PHE A 47 4.88 2.67 11.85
CA PHE A 47 5.38 2.57 13.20
C PHE A 47 5.18 3.94 13.86
N PRO A 48 3.98 4.25 14.39
CA PRO A 48 3.65 5.60 14.87
C PRO A 48 4.53 6.09 16.01
N GLN A 49 5.17 5.20 16.76
CA GLN A 49 6.17 5.53 17.78
C GLN A 49 7.41 6.24 17.20
N LEU A 50 7.68 6.10 15.89
CA LEU A 50 8.82 6.72 15.22
C LEU A 50 8.66 8.23 15.00
N VAL A 51 7.50 8.85 15.32
CA VAL A 51 7.40 10.33 15.29
C VAL A 51 8.44 11.01 16.19
N LEU A 52 8.94 10.31 17.21
CA LEU A 52 10.05 10.77 18.06
C LEU A 52 11.40 10.85 17.31
N ASP A 53 11.64 9.99 16.32
CA ASP A 53 12.84 10.04 15.45
C ASP A 53 12.79 11.23 14.46
N TYR A 54 11.63 11.88 14.33
CA TYR A 54 11.32 12.93 13.35
C TYR A 54 10.68 14.17 13.98
N THR A 55 11.00 14.49 15.23
CA THR A 55 10.47 15.69 15.90
C THR A 55 10.84 17.00 15.20
N ASN A 56 9.95 17.99 15.32
CA ASN A 56 10.08 19.34 14.77
C ASN A 56 10.36 19.34 13.26
N LEU A 57 9.61 18.49 12.54
CA LEU A 57 9.67 18.31 11.10
C LEU A 57 8.42 18.91 10.44
N LEU A 58 8.61 19.64 9.36
CA LEU A 58 7.58 19.88 8.35
C LEU A 58 8.03 19.24 7.04
N ALA A 59 7.21 18.39 6.44
CA ALA A 59 7.42 17.81 5.12
C ALA A 59 6.20 18.03 4.23
N LEU A 60 6.43 18.24 2.94
CA LEU A 60 5.42 18.42 1.89
C LEU A 60 5.83 17.58 0.68
N ASP A 61 5.01 16.62 0.30
CA ASP A 61 5.22 15.77 -0.87
C ASP A 61 4.26 16.17 -1.99
N TYR A 62 4.78 16.31 -3.21
CA TYR A 62 4.01 16.66 -4.41
C TYR A 62 4.15 15.53 -5.44
N GLY A 63 3.04 14.86 -5.76
CA GLY A 63 3.01 13.88 -6.84
C GLY A 63 2.78 14.53 -8.20
N ALA A 64 2.99 13.78 -9.29
CA ALA A 64 2.78 14.26 -10.65
C ALA A 64 1.29 14.44 -11.04
N ALA A 65 0.34 13.90 -10.26
CA ALA A 65 -1.09 13.99 -10.53
C ALA A 65 -1.77 15.06 -9.66
N ALA A 66 -2.83 15.69 -10.17
CA ALA A 66 -3.58 16.71 -9.42
C ALA A 66 -4.23 16.17 -8.13
N GLY A 67 -4.36 14.84 -8.03
CA GLY A 67 -4.86 14.12 -6.87
C GLY A 67 -3.79 13.60 -5.92
N SER A 68 -2.48 13.65 -6.22
CA SER A 68 -1.43 13.06 -5.37
C SER A 68 -0.53 14.09 -4.66
N GLY A 69 -0.33 13.90 -3.36
CA GLY A 69 0.58 14.69 -2.52
C GLY A 69 0.26 14.61 -1.03
N SER A 70 1.18 15.04 -0.18
CA SER A 70 1.04 14.98 1.29
C SER A 70 1.55 16.26 1.96
N GLY A 71 1.12 16.46 3.21
CA GLY A 71 1.83 17.27 4.19
C GLY A 71 1.92 16.53 5.51
N LEU A 72 3.10 16.51 6.13
CA LEU A 72 3.36 15.91 7.43
C LEU A 72 4.03 16.94 8.34
N GLY A 73 3.35 17.34 9.41
CA GLY A 73 3.92 18.15 10.49
C GLY A 73 4.11 17.30 11.74
N ILE A 74 5.31 17.32 12.33
CA ILE A 74 5.61 16.66 13.61
C ILE A 74 6.18 17.70 14.57
N LEU A 75 5.59 17.79 15.77
CA LEU A 75 5.97 18.72 16.84
C LEU A 75 6.24 17.95 18.12
N GLY A 76 7.36 18.22 18.80
CA GLY A 76 7.63 17.52 20.06
C GLY A 76 9.05 17.68 20.62
N SER A 77 9.32 16.86 21.63
CA SER A 77 10.59 16.63 22.27
C SER A 77 11.04 15.17 22.09
N GLU A 78 12.25 14.85 22.52
CA GLU A 78 12.77 13.47 22.60
C GLU A 78 11.86 12.54 23.42
N THR A 79 11.07 13.09 24.36
CA THR A 79 10.19 12.32 25.25
C THR A 79 8.75 12.17 24.75
N MET A 80 8.22 13.14 24.00
CA MET A 80 6.85 13.08 23.47
C MET A 80 6.70 13.88 22.17
N ALA A 81 5.96 13.36 21.21
CA ALA A 81 5.71 14.05 19.95
C ALA A 81 4.32 13.77 19.38
N PHE A 82 3.81 14.76 18.64
CA PHE A 82 2.53 14.72 17.93
C PHE A 82 2.81 14.89 16.44
N GLY A 83 2.24 14.01 15.62
CA GLY A 83 2.23 14.10 14.17
C GLY A 83 0.85 14.42 13.63
N LEU A 84 0.81 15.22 12.56
CA LEU A 84 -0.36 15.54 11.76
C LEU A 84 0.00 15.30 10.29
N GLY A 85 -0.58 14.25 9.70
CA GLY A 85 -0.57 14.00 8.27
C GLY A 85 -1.86 14.51 7.61
N LEU A 86 -1.73 15.10 6.44
CA LEU A 86 -2.82 15.43 5.52
C LEU A 86 -2.42 14.89 4.14
N TYR A 87 -3.31 14.17 3.47
CA TYR A 87 -3.00 13.59 2.16
C TYR A 87 -4.03 13.99 1.10
N ARG A 88 -3.56 13.92 -0.14
CA ARG A 88 -4.33 13.98 -1.37
C ARG A 88 -3.93 12.70 -2.09
N GLY A 89 -4.85 11.76 -2.24
CA GLY A 89 -4.53 10.38 -2.61
C GLY A 89 -4.85 9.42 -1.47
N ASP A 90 -4.71 8.13 -1.72
CA ASP A 90 -4.88 7.11 -0.70
C ASP A 90 -3.51 6.79 -0.06
N VAL A 91 -3.45 6.61 1.27
CA VAL A 91 -2.27 6.06 1.96
C VAL A 91 -2.52 4.66 2.55
N LEU A 92 -3.67 4.07 2.20
CA LEU A 92 -4.00 2.66 2.40
C LEU A 92 -3.92 1.84 1.11
N ASP A 93 -3.83 2.46 -0.07
CA ASP A 93 -3.77 1.69 -1.32
C ASP A 93 -2.54 0.78 -1.33
N TYR A 94 -2.79 -0.52 -1.48
CA TYR A 94 -1.74 -1.53 -1.62
C TYR A 94 -0.86 -1.28 -2.86
N ASN A 95 -1.34 -0.53 -3.86
CA ASN A 95 -0.56 -0.10 -5.02
C ASN A 95 0.62 0.84 -4.67
N LEU A 96 0.64 1.46 -3.48
CA LEU A 96 1.83 2.15 -2.93
C LEU A 96 3.04 1.21 -2.85
N PHE A 97 2.80 -0.09 -2.71
CA PHE A 97 3.82 -1.13 -2.54
C PHE A 97 3.62 -2.21 -3.61
N PRO A 98 4.01 -1.92 -4.87
CA PRO A 98 3.39 -2.52 -6.06
C PRO A 98 3.59 -4.03 -6.28
N HIS A 99 4.31 -4.75 -5.42
CA HIS A 99 4.65 -6.18 -5.60
C HIS A 99 4.62 -7.01 -4.29
N GLU A 100 3.68 -6.77 -3.40
CA GLU A 100 3.43 -7.68 -2.27
C GLU A 100 2.21 -8.62 -2.63
N LEU A 101 1.62 -9.46 -1.74
CA LEU A 101 0.43 -10.41 -1.83
C LEU A 101 -0.97 -10.17 -1.11
N GLY A 102 -1.28 -9.16 -0.28
CA GLY A 102 -2.50 -8.85 0.52
C GLY A 102 -2.90 -7.35 0.75
N HIS A 103 -1.95 -6.45 1.05
CA HIS A 103 -2.10 -5.24 1.93
C HIS A 103 -0.90 -4.25 1.79
N PRO A 104 -0.85 -3.02 2.32
CA PRO A 104 0.33 -2.11 2.19
C PRO A 104 1.70 -2.58 2.76
N TYR A 105 1.77 -3.71 3.45
CA TYR A 105 3.04 -4.40 3.78
C TYR A 105 3.09 -5.83 3.24
N LEU A 106 2.06 -6.17 2.46
CA LEU A 106 1.74 -7.54 2.14
C LEU A 106 1.10 -7.84 0.80
N GLY A 107 0.63 -6.88 -0.07
CA GLY A 107 0.08 -6.61 -1.48
C GLY A 107 -1.06 -7.34 -2.32
N GLY A 108 -2.37 -7.05 -2.20
CA GLY A 108 -3.46 -8.03 -2.50
C GLY A 108 -3.70 -8.57 -3.93
N PRO A 109 -4.14 -9.85 -4.11
CA PRO A 109 -4.95 -10.24 -5.25
C PRO A 109 -6.31 -9.56 -5.12
N ASP A 110 -6.56 -8.60 -5.99
CA ASP A 110 -7.84 -7.94 -6.23
C ASP A 110 -8.67 -7.71 -4.96
N ASN A 111 -8.45 -6.56 -4.31
CA ASN A 111 -9.40 -5.98 -3.35
C ASN A 111 -10.83 -6.23 -3.87
N LEU A 112 -11.73 -6.81 -3.07
CA LEU A 112 -13.09 -7.14 -3.51
C LEU A 112 -13.96 -5.89 -3.77
N LEU A 113 -13.48 -4.71 -3.36
CA LEU A 113 -13.98 -3.39 -3.74
C LEU A 113 -13.16 -2.76 -4.90
N GLY A 114 -11.98 -3.32 -5.19
CA GLY A 114 -11.05 -2.86 -6.22
C GLY A 114 -11.64 -2.98 -7.62
N GLY A 115 -11.74 -1.84 -8.31
CA GLY A 115 -12.32 -1.75 -9.66
C GLY A 115 -13.80 -1.36 -9.70
N ALA A 116 -14.55 -1.51 -8.59
CA ALA A 116 -15.94 -1.06 -8.48
C ALA A 116 -16.09 0.24 -7.65
N PHE A 117 -15.21 0.46 -6.67
CA PHE A 117 -15.23 1.62 -5.78
C PHE A 117 -13.95 2.46 -5.99
N PRO A 118 -14.02 3.80 -5.99
CA PRO A 118 -12.83 4.64 -6.03
C PRO A 118 -12.09 4.58 -4.70
N ALA A 119 -10.76 4.42 -4.74
CA ALA A 119 -9.92 4.37 -3.55
C ALA A 119 -10.18 5.58 -2.61
N PRO A 120 -10.33 5.35 -1.30
CA PRO A 120 -10.65 6.41 -0.36
C PRO A 120 -9.46 7.34 -0.18
N HIS A 121 -9.66 8.66 -0.31
CA HIS A 121 -8.57 9.57 0.01
C HIS A 121 -8.36 9.61 1.53
N THR A 122 -7.12 9.44 1.98
CA THR A 122 -6.78 9.68 3.38
C THR A 122 -6.75 11.18 3.60
N ILE A 123 -7.67 11.72 4.40
CA ILE A 123 -7.78 13.18 4.55
C ILE A 123 -6.96 13.64 5.75
N LEU A 124 -6.96 12.86 6.83
CA LEU A 124 -6.40 13.25 8.12
C LEU A 124 -5.75 12.06 8.81
N ASP A 125 -4.57 12.29 9.38
CA ASP A 125 -3.79 11.28 10.09
C ASP A 125 -3.18 11.92 11.35
N LEU A 126 -3.53 11.37 12.51
CA LEU A 126 -3.11 11.87 13.81
C LEU A 126 -2.20 10.84 14.45
N MET A 127 -0.97 11.25 14.77
CA MET A 127 0.05 10.39 15.36
C MET A 127 0.48 10.92 16.73
N PHE A 128 0.80 10.03 17.65
CA PHE A 128 1.36 10.35 18.96
C PHE A 128 2.46 9.35 19.30
N GLY A 129 3.59 9.84 19.81
CA GLY A 129 4.71 9.03 20.30
C GLY A 129 5.13 9.45 21.70
N LEU A 130 5.53 8.47 22.51
CA LEU A 130 5.99 8.64 23.89
C LEU A 130 7.20 7.73 24.17
N ASP A 131 8.29 8.30 24.69
CA ASP A 131 9.41 7.51 25.21
C ASP A 131 9.09 7.01 26.61
N LEU A 132 9.22 5.70 26.83
CA LEU A 132 9.06 5.03 28.11
C LEU A 132 10.40 4.76 28.81
N GLY A 133 11.53 5.20 28.23
CA GLY A 133 12.90 4.99 28.70
C GLY A 133 13.45 3.58 28.44
N ALA A 134 12.57 2.57 28.38
CA ALA A 134 12.89 1.19 27.97
C ALA A 134 12.57 0.90 26.49
N GLY A 135 11.98 1.87 25.79
CA GLY A 135 11.44 1.73 24.43
C GLY A 135 10.41 2.82 24.14
N LEU A 136 9.99 2.91 22.88
CA LEU A 136 9.03 3.91 22.42
C LEU A 136 7.65 3.27 22.27
N LEU A 137 6.61 3.98 22.68
CA LEU A 137 5.21 3.66 22.43
C LEU A 137 4.63 4.69 21.46
N GLY A 138 3.71 4.28 20.59
CA GLY A 138 2.99 5.21 19.73
C GLY A 138 1.60 4.75 19.38
N VAL A 139 0.76 5.71 19.01
CA VAL A 139 -0.61 5.50 18.56
C VAL A 139 -0.82 6.36 17.32
N ARG A 140 -1.48 5.80 16.31
CA ARG A 140 -1.95 6.54 15.14
C ARG A 140 -3.43 6.29 14.90
N LEU A 141 -4.11 7.34 14.42
CA LEU A 141 -5.51 7.34 14.08
C LEU A 141 -5.69 8.09 12.75
N ALA A 142 -5.97 7.36 11.69
CA ALA A 142 -6.15 7.91 10.35
C ALA A 142 -7.61 7.76 9.89
N PHE A 143 -8.08 8.80 9.21
CA PHE A 143 -9.43 8.92 8.66
C PHE A 143 -9.35 9.25 7.18
N GLY A 144 -10.13 8.53 6.37
CA GLY A 144 -10.27 8.83 4.96
C GLY A 144 -11.70 8.76 4.49
N ASN A 145 -11.97 9.54 3.45
CA ASN A 145 -13.19 9.49 2.69
C ASN A 145 -12.86 9.77 1.21
N GLY A 146 -13.38 8.94 0.33
CA GLY A 146 -13.38 9.17 -1.11
C GLY A 146 -14.77 8.94 -1.68
N GLY A 147 -14.95 9.34 -2.93
CA GLY A 147 -16.19 9.13 -3.65
C GLY A 147 -16.23 9.89 -4.96
N ASN A 148 -16.91 9.29 -5.94
CA ASN A 148 -17.16 9.89 -7.24
C ASN A 148 -18.66 9.87 -7.51
N SER A 149 -19.22 11.00 -7.98
CA SER A 149 -20.57 11.07 -8.55
C SER A 149 -20.46 11.35 -10.04
N LEU A 150 -21.16 10.55 -10.84
CA LEU A 150 -21.35 10.73 -12.27
C LEU A 150 -22.83 11.01 -12.51
N THR A 151 -23.12 12.26 -12.88
CA THR A 151 -24.43 12.66 -13.39
C THR A 151 -24.39 12.63 -14.93
N PRO A 152 -25.07 11.68 -15.60
CA PRO A 152 -25.11 11.64 -17.06
C PRO A 152 -25.80 12.89 -17.64
N ALA A 153 -25.44 13.25 -18.88
CA ALA A 153 -26.12 14.31 -19.61
C ALA A 153 -27.49 13.88 -20.17
N ASP A 154 -27.74 12.58 -20.23
CA ASP A 154 -29.00 11.97 -20.64
C ASP A 154 -29.80 11.58 -19.38
N PRO A 155 -31.00 12.16 -19.13
CA PRO A 155 -31.78 11.89 -17.94
C PRO A 155 -32.37 10.48 -17.89
N ASP A 156 -32.38 9.74 -19.00
CA ASP A 156 -32.81 8.33 -19.04
C ASP A 156 -31.70 7.38 -18.55
N ILE A 157 -30.48 7.88 -18.36
CA ILE A 157 -29.38 7.15 -17.71
C ILE A 157 -29.32 7.56 -16.23
N GLY A 158 -29.57 6.62 -15.33
CA GLY A 158 -29.47 6.85 -13.88
C GLY A 158 -28.09 7.36 -13.47
N SER A 159 -28.06 8.26 -12.50
CA SER A 159 -26.82 8.71 -11.86
C SER A 159 -26.10 7.54 -11.20
N SER A 160 -24.76 7.56 -11.24
CA SER A 160 -23.93 6.64 -10.47
C SER A 160 -23.20 7.42 -9.40
N GLU A 161 -23.33 6.99 -8.16
CA GLU A 161 -22.65 7.57 -7.00
C GLU A 161 -21.86 6.49 -6.29
N SER A 162 -20.66 6.82 -5.88
CA SER A 162 -19.76 5.94 -5.16
C SER A 162 -19.17 6.68 -3.99
N SER A 163 -19.08 6.03 -2.84
CA SER A 163 -18.51 6.58 -1.62
C SER A 163 -17.74 5.50 -0.88
N GLN A 164 -16.69 5.91 -0.18
CA GLN A 164 -15.91 5.05 0.69
C GLN A 164 -15.42 5.85 1.88
N THR A 165 -15.44 5.24 3.06
CA THR A 165 -14.95 5.82 4.31
C THR A 165 -14.12 4.77 5.04
N PHE A 166 -13.05 5.20 5.71
CA PHE A 166 -12.33 4.31 6.61
C PHE A 166 -11.90 5.01 7.89
N VAL A 167 -11.67 4.17 8.91
CA VAL A 167 -10.97 4.51 10.14
C VAL A 167 -9.87 3.47 10.34
N ARG A 168 -8.63 3.92 10.45
CA ARG A 168 -7.46 3.09 10.79
C ARG A 168 -6.92 3.51 12.14
N THR A 169 -6.64 2.55 13.01
CA THR A 169 -5.93 2.75 14.28
C THR A 169 -4.70 1.85 14.32
N ASP A 170 -3.55 2.43 14.63
CA ASP A 170 -2.29 1.69 14.75
C ASP A 170 -1.71 1.84 16.16
N LEU A 171 -1.22 0.74 16.74
CA LEU A 171 -0.55 0.72 18.05
C LEU A 171 0.90 0.25 17.85
N GLY A 172 1.83 1.18 18.00
CA GLY A 172 3.25 0.99 17.70
C GLY A 172 4.12 0.84 18.95
N PHE A 173 5.13 -0.03 18.88
CA PHE A 173 6.13 -0.19 19.93
C PHE A 173 7.53 -0.44 19.36
N SER A 174 8.55 0.23 19.89
CA SER A 174 9.95 0.00 19.51
C SER A 174 10.86 -0.28 20.71
N LEU A 175 11.70 -1.31 20.61
CA LEU A 175 12.86 -1.49 21.47
C LEU A 175 14.08 -0.82 20.84
N ARG A 176 14.85 -0.10 21.66
CA ARG A 176 16.09 0.59 21.26
C ARG A 176 17.27 0.05 22.06
N GLY A 177 18.44 -0.03 21.43
CA GLY A 177 19.66 -0.61 22.01
C GLY A 177 20.46 -1.35 20.93
N ASN A 178 21.29 -2.30 21.35
CA ASN A 178 22.07 -3.13 20.41
C ASN A 178 21.17 -3.94 19.47
N PHE A 179 19.99 -4.37 19.90
CA PHE A 179 18.96 -4.93 19.04
C PHE A 179 17.85 -3.88 18.90
N ARG A 180 17.58 -3.43 17.67
CA ARG A 180 16.43 -2.58 17.37
C ARG A 180 15.30 -3.47 16.89
N LEU A 181 14.10 -3.23 17.42
CA LEU A 181 12.86 -3.83 16.95
C LEU A 181 11.81 -2.72 16.88
N ASP A 182 11.20 -2.53 15.72
CA ASP A 182 10.00 -1.72 15.52
C ASP A 182 8.83 -2.68 15.23
N MET A 183 7.71 -2.54 15.93
CA MET A 183 6.48 -3.30 15.67
C MET A 183 5.28 -2.36 15.65
N ALA A 184 4.23 -2.75 14.93
CA ALA A 184 2.93 -2.08 14.98
C ALA A 184 1.78 -3.08 14.76
N LEU A 185 0.74 -2.96 15.60
CA LEU A 185 -0.55 -3.59 15.38
C LEU A 185 -1.44 -2.63 14.58
N HIS A 186 -2.11 -3.13 13.55
CA HIS A 186 -2.97 -2.38 12.64
C HIS A 186 -4.43 -2.84 12.78
N LEU A 187 -5.35 -1.90 12.86
CA LEU A 187 -6.80 -2.14 12.88
C LEU A 187 -7.45 -1.21 11.86
N ILE A 188 -8.07 -1.76 10.81
CA ILE A 188 -8.77 -0.96 9.80
C ILE A 188 -10.24 -1.36 9.73
N PHE A 189 -11.11 -0.35 9.73
CA PHE A 189 -12.52 -0.46 9.41
C PHE A 189 -12.78 0.35 8.16
N ASN A 190 -13.28 -0.28 7.10
CA ASN A 190 -13.57 0.35 5.82
C ASN A 190 -15.03 0.06 5.47
N GLY A 191 -15.75 1.07 4.98
CA GLY A 191 -17.13 0.96 4.52
C GLY A 191 -17.27 1.69 3.18
N ALA A 192 -17.90 1.04 2.21
CA ALA A 192 -18.07 1.56 0.86
C ALA A 192 -19.52 1.38 0.39
N SER A 193 -20.00 2.26 -0.48
CA SER A 193 -21.32 2.17 -1.09
C SER A 193 -21.28 2.68 -2.52
N VAL A 194 -21.88 1.93 -3.46
CA VAL A 194 -22.05 2.30 -4.87
C VAL A 194 -23.52 2.16 -5.24
N THR A 195 -24.13 3.25 -5.67
CA THR A 195 -25.45 3.30 -6.29
C THR A 195 -25.27 3.51 -7.79
N ALA A 196 -25.86 2.67 -8.65
CA ALA A 196 -25.70 2.77 -10.10
C ALA A 196 -27.04 2.58 -10.84
N GLY A 197 -27.95 3.54 -10.66
CA GLY A 197 -29.37 3.36 -10.97
C GLY A 197 -30.06 2.56 -9.86
N ASP A 198 -30.77 1.48 -10.23
CA ASP A 198 -31.46 0.60 -9.27
C ASP A 198 -30.53 -0.22 -8.36
N PRO A 199 -29.45 -0.90 -8.84
CA PRO A 199 -28.60 -1.69 -7.96
C PRO A 199 -27.78 -0.82 -7.02
N VAL A 200 -27.83 -1.17 -5.73
CA VAL A 200 -26.99 -0.60 -4.67
C VAL A 200 -26.07 -1.68 -4.15
N PHE A 201 -24.77 -1.40 -4.07
CA PHE A 201 -23.75 -2.28 -3.50
C PHE A 201 -23.19 -1.63 -2.24
N ASP A 202 -23.39 -2.24 -1.08
CA ASP A 202 -22.74 -1.83 0.16
C ASP A 202 -21.65 -2.85 0.53
N GLY A 203 -20.46 -2.33 0.86
CA GLY A 203 -19.29 -3.10 1.24
C GLY A 203 -18.77 -2.70 2.61
N SER A 204 -18.24 -3.67 3.36
CA SER A 204 -17.50 -3.41 4.59
C SER A 204 -16.29 -4.34 4.69
N VAL A 205 -15.14 -3.81 5.10
CA VAL A 205 -13.94 -4.58 5.40
C VAL A 205 -13.51 -4.30 6.84
N PHE A 206 -13.18 -5.36 7.58
CA PHE A 206 -12.43 -5.27 8.83
C PHE A 206 -11.09 -5.98 8.66
N GLU A 207 -10.01 -5.31 9.06
CA GLU A 207 -8.63 -5.81 8.95
C GLU A 207 -7.93 -5.72 10.31
N LEU A 208 -7.12 -6.75 10.59
CA LEU A 208 -6.20 -6.85 11.71
C LEU A 208 -4.81 -7.24 11.17
N GLY A 209 -3.84 -6.34 11.30
CA GLY A 209 -2.45 -6.55 10.88
C GLY A 209 -1.46 -6.50 12.05
N LEU A 210 -0.30 -7.14 11.89
CA LEU A 210 0.87 -7.00 12.76
C LEU A 210 2.14 -6.95 11.90
N THR A 211 2.77 -5.78 11.85
CA THR A 211 4.00 -5.53 11.11
C THR A 211 5.19 -5.42 12.07
N ALA A 212 6.33 -5.97 11.69
CA ALA A 212 7.56 -5.95 12.47
C ALA A 212 8.81 -5.76 11.58
N ARG A 213 9.76 -4.97 12.07
CA ARG A 213 11.09 -4.79 11.49
C ARG A 213 12.13 -4.81 12.59
N ALA A 214 13.20 -5.58 12.43
CA ALA A 214 14.30 -5.61 13.38
C ALA A 214 15.67 -5.41 12.70
N PHE A 215 16.63 -4.91 13.46
CA PHE A 215 18.03 -4.78 13.06
C PHE A 215 18.90 -5.43 14.15
N MET A 216 19.70 -6.41 13.75
CA MET A 216 20.61 -7.15 14.61
C MET A 216 22.06 -6.96 14.13
N PRO A 217 22.94 -6.30 14.91
CA PRO A 217 24.30 -6.03 14.50
C PRO A 217 25.10 -7.32 14.37
N LEU A 218 25.69 -7.52 13.19
CA LEU A 218 26.59 -8.63 12.88
C LEU A 218 28.05 -8.20 12.98
N ALA A 219 28.36 -6.99 12.54
CA ALA A 219 29.70 -6.38 12.58
C ALA A 219 29.60 -4.85 12.58
N ALA A 220 30.74 -4.16 12.72
CA ALA A 220 30.77 -2.71 12.60
C ALA A 220 30.27 -2.26 11.21
N GLY A 221 29.19 -1.48 11.19
CA GLY A 221 28.54 -1.02 9.95
C GLY A 221 27.76 -2.11 9.19
N VAL A 222 27.48 -3.26 9.81
CA VAL A 222 26.71 -4.35 9.18
C VAL A 222 25.67 -4.94 10.13
N ASP A 223 24.40 -4.74 9.80
CA ASP A 223 23.26 -5.33 10.51
C ASP A 223 22.59 -6.41 9.65
N LEU A 224 21.99 -7.41 10.30
CA LEU A 224 20.94 -8.24 9.73
C LEU A 224 19.61 -7.52 9.93
N GLY A 225 19.02 -7.03 8.85
CA GLY A 225 17.63 -6.60 8.84
C GLY A 225 16.70 -7.81 8.75
N ILE A 226 15.63 -7.78 9.53
CA ILE A 226 14.55 -8.78 9.54
C ILE A 226 13.24 -8.03 9.37
N LEU A 227 12.35 -8.58 8.55
CA LEU A 227 11.00 -8.08 8.30
C LEU A 227 10.00 -9.22 8.55
N GLY A 228 8.83 -8.88 9.09
CA GLY A 228 7.73 -9.81 9.27
C GLY A 228 6.41 -9.07 9.22
N ASP A 229 5.41 -9.68 8.60
CA ASP A 229 4.06 -9.13 8.53
C ASP A 229 3.04 -10.27 8.59
N VAL A 230 1.95 -10.06 9.32
CA VAL A 230 0.80 -10.95 9.40
C VAL A 230 -0.46 -10.10 9.26
N VAL A 231 -1.34 -10.45 8.32
CA VAL A 231 -2.64 -9.79 8.15
C VAL A 231 -3.76 -10.82 8.17
N PHE A 232 -4.90 -10.42 8.73
CA PHE A 232 -6.17 -11.08 8.56
C PHE A 232 -7.23 -10.03 8.24
N ASP A 233 -8.02 -10.25 7.20
CA ASP A 233 -9.15 -9.41 6.87
C ASP A 233 -10.42 -10.24 6.63
N THR A 234 -11.56 -9.58 6.83
CA THR A 234 -12.87 -10.09 6.46
C THR A 234 -13.59 -8.97 5.69
N ALA A 235 -14.04 -9.30 4.49
CA ALA A 235 -14.74 -8.41 3.59
C ALA A 235 -16.16 -8.95 3.36
N ARG A 236 -17.14 -8.07 3.41
CA ARG A 236 -18.53 -8.36 3.08
C ARG A 236 -19.01 -7.38 2.04
N VAL A 237 -19.69 -7.86 1.00
CA VAL A 237 -20.34 -7.04 -0.02
C VAL A 237 -21.76 -7.54 -0.22
N THR A 238 -22.74 -6.69 0.07
CA THR A 238 -24.16 -6.94 -0.14
C THR A 238 -24.65 -6.12 -1.33
N ASN A 239 -25.29 -6.77 -2.29
CA ASN A 239 -26.03 -6.14 -3.37
C ASN A 239 -27.52 -6.12 -3.02
N TYR A 240 -28.13 -4.93 -3.07
CA TYR A 240 -29.57 -4.73 -3.04
C TYR A 240 -30.05 -4.53 -4.49
N GLY A 241 -30.95 -5.40 -4.93
CA GLY A 241 -31.03 -5.79 -6.33
C GLY A 241 -31.60 -4.76 -7.33
N GLY A 242 -31.28 -5.00 -8.61
CA GLY A 242 -31.99 -4.43 -9.77
C GLY A 242 -32.64 -5.54 -10.62
N LEU A 243 -33.76 -5.25 -11.28
CA LEU A 243 -34.59 -6.26 -11.96
C LEU A 243 -33.83 -7.05 -13.06
N PRO A 244 -33.99 -8.39 -13.17
CA PRO A 244 -34.74 -9.29 -12.29
C PRO A 244 -33.86 -9.73 -11.11
N SER A 245 -34.14 -9.12 -9.96
CA SER A 245 -33.32 -9.04 -8.75
C SER A 245 -33.51 -10.22 -7.81
N GLU A 246 -32.40 -10.70 -7.25
CA GLU A 246 -32.36 -11.14 -5.86
C GLU A 246 -31.15 -10.51 -5.19
N ASP A 247 -31.31 -10.16 -3.92
CA ASP A 247 -30.22 -9.62 -3.11
C ASP A 247 -29.17 -10.72 -2.92
N PHE A 248 -27.89 -10.34 -2.93
CA PHE A 248 -26.81 -11.29 -2.70
C PHE A 248 -25.76 -10.73 -1.78
N ASP A 249 -25.18 -11.59 -0.95
CA ASP A 249 -24.25 -11.22 0.09
C ASP A 249 -22.99 -12.10 -0.03
N THR A 250 -21.88 -11.50 -0.42
CA THR A 250 -20.59 -12.19 -0.55
C THR A 250 -19.75 -11.87 0.67
N THR A 251 -19.43 -12.89 1.46
CA THR A 251 -18.40 -12.77 2.50
C THR A 251 -17.14 -13.46 2.04
N ALA A 252 -16.01 -12.79 2.22
CA ALA A 252 -14.68 -13.33 2.03
C ALA A 252 -13.81 -13.09 3.26
N ASN A 253 -12.84 -13.97 3.46
CA ASN A 253 -11.80 -13.80 4.47
C ASN A 253 -10.45 -13.99 3.81
N SER A 254 -9.45 -13.20 4.23
CA SER A 254 -8.08 -13.35 3.79
C SER A 254 -7.13 -13.45 4.98
N PHE A 255 -6.04 -14.17 4.77
CA PHE A 255 -4.93 -14.30 5.69
C PHE A 255 -3.63 -14.21 4.91
N GLY A 256 -2.73 -13.35 5.35
CA GLY A 256 -1.39 -13.18 4.79
C GLY A 256 -0.30 -13.31 5.84
N LEU A 257 0.83 -13.86 5.42
CA LEU A 257 2.08 -13.93 6.19
C LEU A 257 3.25 -13.65 5.24
N LEU A 258 4.13 -12.74 5.62
CA LEU A 258 5.43 -12.54 4.97
C LEU A 258 6.54 -12.50 6.02
N ALA A 259 7.68 -13.05 5.66
CA ALA A 259 8.91 -12.93 6.40
C ALA A 259 10.03 -12.60 5.41
N GLY A 260 10.90 -11.67 5.80
CA GLY A 260 12.08 -11.29 5.02
C GLY A 260 13.30 -11.11 5.89
N ALA A 261 14.48 -11.29 5.29
CA ALA A 261 15.73 -11.02 5.94
C ALA A 261 16.84 -10.69 4.94
N GLY A 262 17.81 -9.90 5.37
CA GLY A 262 19.04 -9.65 4.63
C GLY A 262 19.88 -8.52 5.21
N PRO A 263 21.07 -8.26 4.62
CA PRO A 263 22.03 -7.35 5.21
C PRO A 263 21.68 -5.88 4.98
N VAL A 264 22.05 -5.06 5.97
CA VAL A 264 22.08 -3.60 5.92
C VAL A 264 23.52 -3.16 6.18
N TYR A 265 24.12 -2.50 5.20
CA TYR A 265 25.47 -1.96 5.27
C TYR A 265 25.42 -0.45 5.40
N THR A 266 26.07 0.09 6.42
CA THR A 266 26.21 1.54 6.63
C THR A 266 27.68 1.93 6.51
N ILE A 267 27.98 2.72 5.48
CA ILE A 267 29.32 3.21 5.14
C ILE A 267 29.45 4.65 5.64
N ASP A 268 30.50 4.91 6.41
CA ASP A 268 30.84 6.21 7.02
C ASP A 268 29.69 6.90 7.78
N GLY A 269 28.74 6.10 8.28
CA GLY A 269 27.57 6.58 9.03
C GLY A 269 26.49 7.28 8.21
N VAL A 270 26.66 7.41 6.89
CA VAL A 270 25.76 8.21 6.03
C VAL A 270 25.23 7.46 4.81
N THR A 271 26.04 6.65 4.15
CA THR A 271 25.61 5.88 2.98
C THR A 271 25.09 4.51 3.41
N THR A 272 23.85 4.19 3.07
CA THR A 272 23.20 2.93 3.47
C THR A 272 22.84 2.09 2.26
N LEU A 273 23.28 0.83 2.23
CA LEU A 273 22.87 -0.18 1.26
C LEU A 273 22.11 -1.27 2.00
N ALA A 274 20.90 -1.61 1.55
CA ALA A 274 20.12 -2.67 2.16
C ALA A 274 19.60 -3.64 1.10
N GLY A 275 19.76 -4.93 1.35
CA GLY A 275 19.21 -5.99 0.52
C GLY A 275 18.49 -7.02 1.37
N TYR A 276 17.34 -7.51 0.92
CA TYR A 276 16.63 -8.59 1.60
C TYR A 276 15.88 -9.49 0.61
N ALA A 277 15.73 -10.75 1.00
CA ALA A 277 14.82 -11.68 0.36
C ALA A 277 13.52 -11.76 1.18
N VAL A 278 12.37 -11.90 0.53
CA VAL A 278 11.06 -12.11 1.15
C VAL A 278 10.43 -13.42 0.69
N LEU A 279 9.78 -14.11 1.63
CA LEU A 279 8.88 -15.23 1.39
C LEU A 279 7.51 -14.85 1.95
N GLY A 280 6.45 -15.12 1.18
CA GLY A 280 5.10 -14.77 1.57
C GLY A 280 4.09 -15.81 1.13
N VAL A 281 3.03 -15.96 1.91
CA VAL A 281 1.83 -16.74 1.56
C VAL A 281 0.62 -15.86 1.85
N LEU A 282 -0.32 -15.83 0.92
CA LEU A 282 -1.67 -15.34 1.16
C LEU A 282 -2.69 -16.40 0.77
N THR A 283 -3.74 -16.51 1.55
CA THR A 283 -4.93 -17.30 1.24
C THR A 283 -6.17 -16.43 1.41
N THR A 284 -7.01 -16.38 0.39
CA THR A 284 -8.35 -15.78 0.41
C THR A 284 -9.36 -16.89 0.17
N SER A 285 -10.50 -16.87 0.87
CA SER A 285 -11.66 -17.69 0.53
C SER A 285 -12.92 -16.84 0.60
N GLY A 286 -13.91 -17.17 -0.24
CA GLY A 286 -15.19 -16.46 -0.24
C GLY A 286 -16.36 -17.34 -0.66
N VAL A 287 -17.52 -17.02 -0.09
CA VAL A 287 -18.79 -17.69 -0.33
C VAL A 287 -19.81 -16.63 -0.77
N PRO A 288 -20.27 -16.65 -2.03
CA PRO A 288 -21.40 -15.84 -2.47
C PRO A 288 -22.71 -16.48 -1.97
N ASN A 289 -23.46 -15.77 -1.14
CA ASN A 289 -24.81 -16.16 -0.74
C ASN A 289 -25.84 -15.50 -1.67
N THR A 290 -26.52 -16.30 -2.48
CA THR A 290 -27.66 -15.90 -3.33
C THR A 290 -28.84 -16.81 -3.02
N GLU A 291 -29.91 -16.35 -2.38
CA GLU A 291 -31.04 -17.22 -1.99
C GLU A 291 -31.88 -17.76 -3.19
N ALA A 292 -31.45 -17.43 -4.42
CA ALA A 292 -32.22 -17.51 -5.68
C ALA A 292 -32.33 -18.88 -6.36
N ASP A 293 -31.31 -19.74 -6.23
CA ASP A 293 -31.25 -21.02 -6.92
C ASP A 293 -30.17 -21.90 -6.27
N ASP A 294 -30.57 -23.00 -5.63
CA ASP A 294 -29.73 -23.92 -4.84
C ASP A 294 -28.56 -24.60 -5.60
N ASN A 295 -28.34 -24.26 -6.87
CA ASN A 295 -27.48 -24.97 -7.82
C ASN A 295 -26.45 -24.08 -8.53
N ALA A 296 -26.15 -22.87 -8.02
CA ALA A 296 -25.30 -21.89 -8.73
C ALA A 296 -24.08 -21.34 -7.95
N TYR A 297 -23.82 -21.79 -6.73
CA TYR A 297 -22.79 -21.23 -5.84
C TYR A 297 -21.35 -21.61 -6.22
N THR A 298 -20.58 -20.67 -6.77
CA THR A 298 -19.12 -20.84 -6.87
C THR A 298 -18.43 -20.34 -5.60
N GLU A 299 -18.29 -21.22 -4.61
CA GLU A 299 -17.28 -21.02 -3.55
C GLU A 299 -15.90 -20.92 -4.21
N TYR A 300 -15.09 -19.96 -3.78
CA TYR A 300 -13.73 -19.81 -4.28
C TYR A 300 -12.70 -19.79 -3.16
N SER A 301 -11.52 -20.32 -3.47
CA SER A 301 -10.32 -20.12 -2.68
C SER A 301 -9.15 -19.75 -3.59
N THR A 302 -8.49 -18.65 -3.27
CA THR A 302 -7.26 -18.20 -3.91
C THR A 302 -6.12 -18.37 -2.92
N SER A 303 -5.00 -18.91 -3.39
CA SER A 303 -3.74 -18.93 -2.65
C SER A 303 -2.62 -18.39 -3.51
N SER A 304 -1.86 -17.44 -2.97
CA SER A 304 -0.62 -16.96 -3.56
C SER A 304 0.57 -17.33 -2.69
N ILE A 305 1.70 -17.64 -3.32
CA ILE A 305 2.97 -17.94 -2.67
C ILE A 305 4.07 -17.15 -3.39
N ILE A 306 4.73 -16.23 -2.71
CA ILE A 306 6.00 -15.63 -3.14
C ILE A 306 7.12 -16.65 -2.92
N ILE A 307 7.91 -16.87 -3.98
CA ILE A 307 9.11 -17.69 -3.99
C ILE A 307 10.26 -16.72 -4.30
N PRO A 308 11.37 -16.73 -3.54
CA PRO A 308 11.87 -15.52 -2.90
C PRO A 308 11.85 -14.25 -3.77
N GLY A 309 11.05 -13.28 -3.34
CA GLY A 309 11.19 -11.92 -3.83
C GLY A 309 12.48 -11.31 -3.30
N PHE A 310 13.06 -10.36 -4.03
CA PHE A 310 14.29 -9.67 -3.64
C PHE A 310 14.09 -8.17 -3.74
N HIS A 311 14.48 -7.43 -2.71
CA HIS A 311 14.57 -5.97 -2.72
C HIS A 311 16.01 -5.57 -2.41
N VAL A 312 16.56 -4.65 -3.19
CA VAL A 312 17.89 -4.08 -2.99
C VAL A 312 17.81 -2.59 -3.22
N ALA A 313 18.30 -1.78 -2.28
CA ALA A 313 18.36 -0.34 -2.43
C ALA A 313 19.65 0.25 -1.85
N ALA A 314 19.99 1.44 -2.33
CA ALA A 314 21.11 2.22 -1.85
C ALA A 314 20.71 3.70 -1.73
N ASP A 315 21.02 4.29 -0.58
CA ASP A 315 20.97 5.74 -0.32
C ASP A 315 22.41 6.24 -0.20
N ILE A 316 22.91 6.92 -1.24
CA ILE A 316 24.34 7.17 -1.47
C ILE A 316 24.62 8.67 -1.37
N TYR A 317 25.57 9.02 -0.50
CA TYR A 317 26.05 10.39 -0.33
C TYR A 317 27.14 10.68 -1.35
N LEU A 318 26.80 11.44 -2.40
CA LEU A 318 27.75 11.85 -3.44
C LEU A 318 28.59 13.05 -2.99
N THR A 319 27.98 13.95 -2.23
CA THR A 319 28.63 15.05 -1.50
C THR A 319 27.90 15.26 -0.17
N GLU A 320 28.37 16.22 0.65
CA GLU A 320 27.68 16.62 1.88
C GLU A 320 26.23 17.10 1.65
N TRP A 321 25.91 17.59 0.44
CA TRP A 321 24.63 18.21 0.10
C TRP A 321 23.86 17.50 -1.02
N LEU A 322 24.43 16.47 -1.67
CA LEU A 322 23.85 15.77 -2.82
C LEU A 322 23.81 14.26 -2.59
N TYR A 323 22.61 13.70 -2.75
CA TYR A 323 22.32 12.27 -2.60
C TYR A 323 21.86 11.67 -3.91
N PHE A 324 22.27 10.44 -4.16
CA PHE A 324 21.71 9.60 -5.22
C PHE A 324 21.09 8.36 -4.58
N ARG A 325 19.90 8.00 -5.06
CA ARG A 325 19.14 6.86 -4.55
C ARG A 325 18.77 5.95 -5.70
N SER A 326 18.84 4.65 -5.44
CA SER A 326 18.41 3.63 -6.38
C SER A 326 17.79 2.47 -5.62
N GLY A 327 16.71 1.93 -6.15
CA GLY A 327 16.02 0.76 -5.64
C GLY A 327 15.68 -0.20 -6.78
N MET A 328 15.84 -1.49 -6.53
CA MET A 328 15.51 -2.57 -7.44
C MET A 328 14.73 -3.63 -6.67
N GLN A 329 13.70 -4.16 -7.30
CA GLN A 329 12.84 -5.19 -6.73
C GLN A 329 12.48 -6.23 -7.78
N TYR A 330 12.44 -7.48 -7.37
CA TYR A 330 12.02 -8.61 -8.20
C TYR A 330 11.10 -9.52 -7.39
N MET A 331 9.94 -9.86 -7.93
CA MET A 331 9.02 -10.82 -7.34
C MET A 331 8.82 -12.01 -8.28
N PHE A 332 8.72 -13.21 -7.72
CA PHE A 332 8.09 -14.34 -8.39
C PHE A 332 7.01 -14.93 -7.49
N ALA A 333 5.77 -14.94 -7.98
CA ALA A 333 4.61 -15.46 -7.27
C ALA A 333 3.95 -16.60 -8.06
N ARG A 334 3.47 -17.62 -7.34
CA ARG A 334 2.55 -18.63 -7.88
C ARG A 334 1.16 -18.39 -7.30
N ASN A 335 0.21 -18.06 -8.16
CA ASN A 335 -1.19 -17.93 -7.80
C ASN A 335 -1.94 -19.22 -8.17
N SER A 336 -2.75 -19.73 -7.26
CA SER A 336 -3.62 -20.89 -7.46
C SER A 336 -5.02 -20.52 -7.02
N ARG A 337 -5.98 -20.56 -7.94
CA ARG A 337 -7.41 -20.35 -7.66
C ARG A 337 -8.14 -21.68 -7.82
N SER A 338 -9.05 -21.95 -6.89
CA SER A 338 -9.88 -23.14 -6.81
C SER A 338 -11.33 -22.69 -6.70
N ASP A 339 -12.13 -23.00 -7.70
CA ASP A 339 -13.54 -22.65 -7.81
C ASP A 339 -14.36 -23.94 -7.73
N LEU A 340 -15.29 -24.05 -6.76
CA LEU A 340 -16.24 -25.15 -6.69
C LEU A 340 -17.37 -24.89 -7.69
N VAL A 341 -17.71 -25.85 -8.53
CA VAL A 341 -18.73 -25.69 -9.58
C VAL A 341 -19.91 -26.64 -9.33
N PRO A 342 -21.05 -26.11 -8.81
CA PRO A 342 -22.30 -26.87 -8.70
C PRO A 342 -22.96 -27.14 -10.06
N PRO A 343 -23.90 -28.09 -10.15
CA PRO A 343 -24.35 -28.99 -9.06
C PRO A 343 -23.41 -30.19 -8.84
N ASP A 344 -22.45 -30.42 -9.73
CA ASP A 344 -21.65 -31.65 -9.78
C ASP A 344 -20.60 -31.77 -8.65
N GLY A 345 -20.34 -30.69 -7.92
CA GLY A 345 -19.26 -30.63 -6.91
C GLY A 345 -17.85 -30.67 -7.51
N ASN A 346 -17.72 -30.43 -8.81
CA ASN A 346 -16.44 -30.44 -9.51
C ASN A 346 -15.62 -29.20 -9.11
N THR A 347 -14.35 -29.39 -8.79
CA THR A 347 -13.42 -28.27 -8.53
C THR A 347 -12.69 -27.88 -9.81
N GLN A 348 -12.89 -26.66 -10.28
CA GLN A 348 -12.05 -26.06 -11.31
C GLN A 348 -10.83 -25.42 -10.65
N GLN A 349 -9.62 -25.83 -11.05
CA GLN A 349 -8.39 -25.24 -10.55
C GLN A 349 -7.64 -24.48 -11.67
N THR A 350 -7.37 -23.19 -11.43
CA THR A 350 -6.52 -22.36 -12.28
C THR A 350 -5.21 -22.10 -11.54
N THR A 351 -4.06 -22.27 -12.20
CA THR A 351 -2.76 -21.86 -11.66
C THR A 351 -2.10 -20.91 -12.63
N SER A 352 -1.64 -19.75 -12.14
CA SER A 352 -0.79 -18.82 -12.89
C SER A 352 0.54 -18.60 -12.16
N ARG A 353 1.50 -18.05 -12.89
CA ARG A 353 2.80 -17.63 -12.37
C ARG A 353 3.01 -16.19 -12.81
N VAL A 354 3.33 -15.33 -11.87
CA VAL A 354 3.59 -13.92 -12.10
C VAL A 354 5.04 -13.67 -11.73
N SER A 355 5.75 -12.94 -12.57
CA SER A 355 7.09 -12.42 -12.28
C SER A 355 7.07 -10.94 -12.58
N ASP A 356 7.53 -10.12 -11.64
CA ASP A 356 7.64 -8.67 -11.84
C ASP A 356 9.05 -8.19 -11.49
N PHE A 357 9.47 -7.12 -12.15
CA PHE A 357 10.76 -6.47 -11.97
C PHE A 357 10.59 -4.96 -12.02
N GLY A 358 10.72 -4.33 -10.86
CA GLY A 358 10.70 -2.88 -10.71
C GLY A 358 12.09 -2.32 -10.45
N TRP A 359 12.36 -1.14 -10.97
CA TRP A 359 13.47 -0.32 -10.48
C TRP A 359 13.07 1.16 -10.47
N ARG A 360 13.59 1.88 -9.47
CA ARG A 360 13.35 3.30 -9.24
C ARG A 360 14.70 3.96 -8.92
N ALA A 361 14.80 5.26 -9.15
CA ALA A 361 15.97 6.04 -8.80
C ALA A 361 15.55 7.46 -8.40
N GLY A 362 16.43 8.19 -7.72
CA GLY A 362 16.15 9.53 -7.25
C GLY A 362 17.39 10.35 -6.96
N LEU A 363 17.18 11.65 -6.80
CA LEU A 363 18.18 12.61 -6.35
C LEU A 363 17.67 13.34 -5.12
N GLY A 364 18.56 13.61 -4.17
CA GLY A 364 18.26 14.41 -2.98
C GLY A 364 19.23 15.57 -2.85
N LEU A 365 18.75 16.70 -2.35
CA LEU A 365 19.55 17.84 -1.93
C LEU A 365 19.30 18.10 -0.44
N GLN A 366 20.33 18.41 0.34
CA GLN A 366 20.16 18.92 1.70
C GLN A 366 21.08 20.10 1.97
N LEU A 367 20.52 21.11 2.60
CA LEU A 367 21.14 22.39 2.93
C LEU A 367 20.85 22.68 4.40
N GLY A 368 21.69 22.14 5.28
CA GLY A 368 21.47 22.15 6.72
C GLY A 368 20.21 21.35 7.10
N ASN A 369 19.20 22.04 7.63
CA ASN A 369 17.94 21.43 8.06
C ASN A 369 16.90 21.31 6.93
N PHE A 370 17.13 21.92 5.77
CA PHE A 370 16.26 21.80 4.60
C PHE A 370 16.69 20.62 3.74
N ALA A 371 15.75 19.79 3.28
CA ALA A 371 15.99 18.75 2.29
C ALA A 371 14.94 18.79 1.16
N LEU A 372 15.38 18.47 -0.06
CA LEU A 372 14.55 18.36 -1.26
C LEU A 372 14.88 17.03 -1.96
N ASP A 373 13.94 16.10 -1.99
CA ASP A 373 14.09 14.79 -2.63
C ASP A 373 13.19 14.70 -3.88
N GLY A 374 13.71 14.12 -4.97
CA GLY A 374 12.96 13.92 -6.21
C GLY A 374 13.11 12.49 -6.73
N ALA A 375 11.98 11.79 -6.92
CA ALA A 375 11.94 10.48 -7.54
C ALA A 375 11.96 10.64 -9.06
N LEU A 376 12.94 10.07 -9.74
CA LEU A 376 13.12 10.20 -11.18
C LEU A 376 12.03 9.42 -11.92
N GLN A 377 11.39 10.06 -12.89
CA GLN A 377 10.36 9.43 -13.70
C GLN A 377 10.98 8.30 -14.54
N HIS A 378 10.41 7.09 -14.48
CA HIS A 378 10.95 5.93 -15.22
C HIS A 378 11.11 6.21 -16.72
N GLY A 379 10.13 6.88 -17.34
CA GLY A 379 10.18 7.29 -18.75
C GLY A 379 11.31 8.27 -19.08
N PHE A 380 11.74 9.12 -18.13
CA PHE A 380 12.89 10.01 -18.30
C PHE A 380 14.19 9.19 -18.41
N LEU A 381 14.28 8.10 -17.65
CA LEU A 381 15.46 7.25 -17.60
C LEU A 381 15.56 6.28 -18.78
N THR A 382 14.43 5.80 -19.31
CA THR A 382 14.40 4.82 -20.41
C THR A 382 14.19 5.43 -21.80
N ALA A 383 13.45 6.52 -21.92
CA ALA A 383 13.23 7.24 -23.18
C ALA A 383 14.00 8.56 -23.28
N GLY A 384 14.62 9.04 -22.20
CA GLY A 384 15.30 10.33 -22.15
C GLY A 384 14.35 11.53 -22.03
N PRO A 385 14.90 12.74 -21.87
CA PRO A 385 14.12 13.98 -21.89
C PRO A 385 13.64 14.33 -23.30
N ASN A 386 12.51 15.05 -23.39
CA ASN A 386 11.93 15.49 -24.66
C ASN A 386 12.89 16.32 -25.54
N PHE A 387 13.80 17.09 -24.94
CA PHE A 387 14.80 17.86 -25.69
C PHE A 387 15.93 17.01 -26.31
N LEU A 388 16.05 15.73 -25.94
CA LEU A 388 16.92 14.74 -26.61
C LEU A 388 16.13 13.78 -27.50
N GLY A 389 14.85 14.08 -27.79
CA GLY A 389 13.97 13.23 -28.59
C GLY A 389 13.15 12.20 -27.79
N GLY A 390 13.21 12.25 -26.46
CA GLY A 390 12.37 11.43 -25.57
C GLY A 390 10.89 11.84 -25.57
N GLN A 391 10.10 11.14 -24.75
CA GLN A 391 8.65 11.36 -24.59
C GLN A 391 8.22 11.51 -23.12
N SER A 392 9.16 11.69 -22.19
CA SER A 392 8.86 11.84 -20.76
C SER A 392 8.18 13.19 -20.46
N PRO A 393 7.01 13.24 -19.81
CA PRO A 393 6.34 14.50 -19.49
C PRO A 393 7.11 15.34 -18.44
N GLY A 394 8.04 14.74 -17.68
CA GLY A 394 8.90 15.45 -16.74
C GLY A 394 10.22 14.73 -16.41
N LEU A 395 10.96 15.29 -15.46
CA LEU A 395 12.15 14.70 -14.84
C LEU A 395 11.79 13.82 -13.63
N PHE A 396 10.86 14.30 -12.79
CA PHE A 396 10.47 13.65 -11.54
C PHE A 396 9.01 13.17 -11.60
N SER A 397 8.72 12.01 -11.01
CA SER A 397 7.33 11.55 -10.79
C SER A 397 6.75 12.04 -9.45
N SER A 398 7.62 12.31 -8.47
CA SER A 398 7.27 13.03 -7.25
C SER A 398 8.45 13.87 -6.74
N VAL A 399 8.14 14.98 -6.07
CA VAL A 399 9.10 15.88 -5.44
C VAL A 399 8.65 16.18 -4.03
N ALA A 400 9.58 16.11 -3.09
CA ALA A 400 9.34 16.25 -1.67
C ALA A 400 10.26 17.31 -1.07
N ALA A 401 9.71 18.25 -0.31
CA ALA A 401 10.47 19.23 0.46
C ALA A 401 10.26 18.98 1.95
N SER A 402 11.31 19.12 2.76
CA SER A 402 11.19 19.04 4.22
C SER A 402 12.14 19.98 4.94
N TYR A 403 11.76 20.39 6.15
CA TYR A 403 12.52 21.29 7.00
C TYR A 403 12.41 20.85 8.47
N ARG A 404 13.55 20.82 9.18
CA ARG A 404 13.62 20.64 10.64
C ARG A 404 13.86 21.99 11.34
N PHE A 405 13.07 22.33 12.35
CA PHE A 405 13.10 23.66 13.00
C PHE A 405 13.47 23.61 14.49
#